data_AF-A0A0T0MK96-F1
#
_entry.id   AF-A0A0T0MK96-F1
#
_cell.length_a   1.000
_cell.length_b   1.000
_cell.length_c   1.000
_cell.angle_alpha   90.00
_cell.angle_beta   90.00
_cell.angle_gamma   90.00
#
_symmetry.space_group_name_H-M   'P 1'
#
loop_
_entity.id
_entity.type
_entity.pdbx_description
1 polymer ?
#
loop_
_entity_poly.entity_id
_entity_poly.type
_entity_poly.pdbx_seq_one_letter_code
_entity_poly.pdbx_strand_id
1 'polypeptide(L)'
;MAVLVAILLAVLVAAAVLIGASVYAARKDERESPLATFRSGWTGRTNPDADQQAAAAAAAVEPVDLSLAQFLRETVDEGEAYLQVDDLAATLQRAKEKATGVLPGRRDR
;
A
#
# COMPACT_ATOMS: atom_id res chain seq x y z
N MET A 1 -27.44 34.63 -10.16
CA MET A 1 -27.34 34.39 -8.69
C MET A 1 -27.15 32.92 -8.35
N ALA A 2 -28.07 32.01 -8.71
CA ALA A 2 -27.93 30.58 -8.40
C ALA A 2 -26.60 29.95 -8.88
N VAL A 3 -26.15 30.29 -10.09
CA VAL A 3 -24.86 29.83 -10.63
C VAL A 3 -23.68 30.32 -9.79
N LEU A 4 -23.70 31.59 -9.37
CA LEU A 4 -22.64 32.17 -8.51
C LEU A 4 -22.59 31.47 -7.15
N VAL A 5 -23.77 31.17 -6.58
CA VAL A 5 -23.87 30.42 -5.32
C VAL A 5 -23.30 29.02 -5.48
N ALA A 6 -23.63 28.31 -6.57
CA ALA A 6 -23.11 26.97 -6.83
C ALA A 6 -21.58 26.98 -7.01
N ILE A 7 -21.03 27.96 -7.73
CA ILE A 7 -19.57 28.11 -7.88
C ILE A 7 -18.92 28.37 -6.54
N LEU A 8 -19.47 29.28 -5.73
CA LEU A 8 -18.92 29.63 -4.42
C LEU A 8 -18.94 28.42 -3.46
N LEU A 9 -20.02 27.62 -3.51
CA LEU A 9 -20.16 26.40 -2.73
C LEU A 9 -19.16 25.32 -3.18
N ALA A 10 -18.96 25.16 -4.50
CA ALA A 10 -17.94 24.26 -5.04
C ALA A 10 -16.53 24.66 -4.62
N VAL A 11 -16.21 25.96 -4.64
CA VAL A 11 -14.92 26.49 -4.16
C VAL A 11 -14.75 26.24 -2.67
N LEU A 12 -15.79 26.43 -1.87
CA LEU A 12 -15.77 26.14 -0.43
C LEU A 12 -15.51 24.65 -0.14
N VAL A 13 -16.18 23.76 -0.86
CA VAL A 13 -15.97 22.31 -0.74
C VAL A 13 -14.54 21.93 -1.12
N ALA A 14 -14.03 22.46 -2.24
CA ALA A 14 -12.66 22.22 -2.66
C ALA A 14 -11.64 22.72 -1.62
N ALA A 15 -11.86 23.90 -1.03
CA ALA A 15 -11.02 24.44 0.03
C ALA A 15 -11.07 23.57 1.30
N ALA A 16 -12.25 23.10 1.71
CA ALA A 16 -12.40 22.22 2.86
C ALA A 16 -11.68 20.88 2.66
N VAL A 17 -11.81 20.27 1.47
CA VAL A 17 -11.09 19.04 1.10
C VAL A 17 -9.58 19.27 1.13
N LEU A 18 -9.10 20.39 0.58
CA LEU A 18 -7.68 20.73 0.57
C LEU A 18 -7.11 20.87 1.99
N ILE A 19 -7.85 21.53 2.90
CA ILE A 19 -7.45 21.68 4.31
C ILE A 19 -7.48 20.32 5.02
N GLY A 20 -8.50 19.49 4.79
CA GLY A 20 -8.57 18.15 5.36
C GLY A 20 -7.40 17.26 4.93
N ALA A 21 -7.07 17.30 3.63
CA ALA A 21 -5.94 16.57 3.06
C ALA A 21 -4.59 17.08 3.60
N SER A 22 -4.41 18.39 3.73
CA SER A 22 -3.15 18.96 4.23
C SER A 22 -2.89 18.60 5.69
N VAL A 23 -3.92 18.60 6.54
CA VAL A 23 -3.80 18.18 7.95
C VAL A 23 -3.49 16.69 8.04
N TYR A 24 -4.09 15.85 7.18
CA TYR A 24 -3.81 14.42 7.15
C TYR A 24 -2.38 14.12 6.66
N ALA A 25 -1.93 14.81 5.61
CA ALA A 25 -0.58 14.68 5.08
C ALA A 25 0.49 15.19 6.07
N ALA A 26 0.25 16.32 6.73
CA ALA A 26 1.17 16.88 7.72
C ALA A 26 1.36 16.00 8.96
N ARG A 27 0.40 15.13 9.29
CA ARG A 27 0.58 14.13 10.36
C ARG A 27 1.43 12.93 9.94
N LYS A 28 1.57 12.68 8.64
CA LYS A 28 2.29 11.52 8.10
C LYS A 28 3.76 11.83 7.83
N ASP A 29 4.08 13.06 7.45
CA ASP A 29 5.43 13.51 7.13
C ASP A 29 5.76 14.84 7.81
N GLU A 30 6.47 14.79 8.94
CA GLU A 30 6.94 15.99 9.68
C GLU A 30 7.99 16.82 8.90
N ARG A 31 8.47 16.33 7.75
CA ARG A 31 9.63 16.88 7.04
C ARG A 31 9.34 17.65 5.76
N GLU A 32 8.13 17.58 5.21
CA GLU A 32 7.80 18.32 3.98
C GLU A 32 6.73 19.38 4.20
N SER A 33 7.07 20.63 3.87
CA SER A 33 6.12 21.74 3.89
C SER A 33 5.06 21.53 2.81
N PRO A 34 3.74 21.57 3.14
CA PRO A 34 2.66 21.38 2.17
C PRO A 34 2.72 22.34 0.97
N LEU A 35 3.23 23.56 1.20
CA LEU A 35 3.46 24.56 0.16
C LEU A 35 4.60 24.16 -0.79
N ALA A 36 5.64 23.51 -0.27
CA ALA A 36 6.73 22.99 -1.09
C ALA A 36 6.24 21.84 -1.98
N THR A 37 5.39 20.94 -1.46
CA THR A 37 4.76 19.85 -2.22
C THR A 37 3.82 20.36 -3.31
N PHE A 38 3.02 21.38 -3.01
CA PHE A 38 2.17 22.00 -4.03
C PHE A 38 3.00 22.68 -5.13
N ARG A 39 4.05 23.42 -4.73
CA ARG A 39 4.93 24.10 -5.69
C ARG A 39 5.72 23.10 -6.53
N SER A 40 6.22 22.01 -5.94
CA SER A 40 6.91 20.94 -6.66
C SER A 40 5.99 20.23 -7.65
N GLY A 41 4.73 20.00 -7.28
CA GLY A 41 3.71 19.46 -8.19
C GLY A 41 3.40 20.40 -9.36
N TRP A 42 3.32 21.71 -9.11
CA TRP A 42 3.11 22.71 -10.17
C TRP A 42 4.32 22.83 -11.11
N THR A 43 5.53 22.87 -10.56
CA THR A 43 6.75 22.93 -11.36
C THR A 43 7.01 21.64 -12.11
N GLY A 44 6.72 20.47 -11.53
CA GLY A 44 6.84 19.17 -12.19
C GLY A 44 5.91 19.02 -13.41
N ARG A 45 4.78 19.73 -13.42
CA ARG A 45 3.90 19.81 -14.61
C ARG A 45 4.51 20.63 -15.75
N THR A 46 5.33 21.63 -15.43
CA THR A 46 5.93 22.53 -16.43
C THR A 46 7.31 22.05 -16.88
N ASN A 47 8.07 21.44 -15.97
CA ASN A 47 9.40 20.89 -16.20
C ASN A 47 9.50 19.54 -15.47
N PRO A 48 9.10 18.43 -16.13
CA PRO A 48 9.18 17.12 -15.51
C PRO A 48 10.65 16.73 -15.36
N ASP A 49 11.03 16.33 -14.14
CA ASP A 49 12.38 15.88 -13.81
C ASP A 49 12.71 14.55 -14.54
N ALA A 50 13.99 14.21 -14.66
CA ALA A 50 14.43 13.01 -15.38
C ALA A 50 13.78 11.72 -14.85
N ASP A 51 13.59 11.62 -13.53
CA ASP A 51 12.92 10.50 -12.88
C ASP A 51 11.42 10.44 -13.22
N GLN A 52 10.76 11.60 -13.39
CA GLN A 52 9.36 11.68 -13.77
C GLN A 52 9.16 11.31 -15.24
N GLN A 53 10.11 11.67 -16.11
CA GLN A 53 10.12 11.24 -17.51
C GLN A 53 10.37 9.74 -17.64
N ALA A 54 11.28 9.18 -16.84
CA ALA A 54 11.52 7.74 -16.78
C ALA A 54 10.28 6.98 -16.28
N ALA A 55 9.62 7.48 -15.23
CA ALA A 55 8.37 6.91 -14.73
C ALA A 55 7.24 7.00 -15.76
N ALA A 56 7.12 8.11 -16.48
CA ALA A 56 6.15 8.26 -17.56
C ALA A 56 6.44 7.30 -18.73
N ALA A 57 7.71 7.10 -19.08
CA ALA A 57 8.12 6.13 -20.11
C ALA A 57 7.84 4.68 -19.68
N ALA A 58 8.07 4.35 -18.41
CA ALA A 58 7.72 3.04 -17.85
C ALA A 58 6.20 2.80 -17.80
N ALA A 59 5.42 3.84 -17.50
CA ALA A 59 3.95 3.77 -17.52
C ALA A 59 3.36 3.78 -18.94
N ALA A 60 4.12 4.24 -19.94
CA ALA A 60 3.74 4.23 -21.34
C ALA A 60 3.96 2.86 -22.01
N VAL A 61 4.50 1.87 -21.30
CA VAL A 61 4.56 0.49 -21.76
C VAL A 61 3.12 -0.03 -21.85
N GLU A 62 2.69 -0.45 -23.03
CA GLU A 62 1.37 -1.06 -23.21
C GLU A 62 1.24 -2.28 -22.28
N PRO A 63 0.16 -2.36 -21.47
CA PRO A 63 -0.07 -3.52 -20.64
C PRO A 63 -0.23 -4.75 -21.54
N VAL A 64 0.66 -5.73 -21.35
CA VAL A 64 0.59 -6.98 -22.10
C VAL A 64 -0.55 -7.81 -21.52
N ASP A 65 -1.54 -8.14 -22.34
CA ASP A 65 -2.64 -9.04 -21.98
C ASP A 65 -2.11 -10.48 -21.86
N LEU A 66 -1.47 -10.78 -20.73
CA LEU A 66 -1.08 -12.13 -20.38
C LEU A 66 -2.28 -12.87 -19.78
N SER A 67 -2.44 -14.14 -20.16
CA SER A 67 -3.39 -15.00 -19.44
C SER A 67 -2.96 -15.11 -17.97
N LEU A 68 -3.92 -15.14 -17.04
CA LEU A 68 -3.65 -15.24 -15.60
C LEU A 68 -2.70 -16.41 -15.27
N ALA A 69 -2.85 -17.53 -15.97
CA ALA A 69 -1.98 -18.70 -15.80
C ALA A 69 -0.53 -18.45 -16.25
N GLN A 70 -0.33 -17.63 -17.29
CA GLN A 70 1.00 -17.25 -17.75
C GLN A 70 1.63 -16.23 -16.80
N PHE A 71 0.88 -15.21 -16.38
CA PHE A 71 1.33 -14.23 -15.39
C PHE A 71 1.81 -14.92 -14.10
N LEU A 72 0.98 -15.79 -13.51
CA LEU A 72 1.33 -16.51 -12.29
C LEU A 72 2.56 -17.41 -12.44
N ARG A 73 2.82 -17.94 -13.64
CA ARG A 73 4.01 -18.77 -13.89
C ARG A 73 5.28 -17.93 -14.02
N GLU A 74 5.19 -16.76 -14.64
CA GLU A 74 6.32 -15.87 -14.87
C GLU A 74 6.65 -15.00 -13.64
N THR A 75 5.68 -14.74 -12.76
CA THR A 75 5.87 -13.96 -11.53
C THR A 75 5.93 -14.81 -10.26
N VAL A 76 5.87 -16.15 -10.37
CA VAL A 76 6.25 -17.02 -9.25
C VAL A 76 7.76 -16.90 -9.11
N ASP A 77 8.15 -16.07 -8.15
CA ASP A 77 9.49 -16.10 -7.58
C ASP A 77 9.56 -17.37 -6.73
N GLU A 78 10.50 -18.27 -7.02
CA GLU A 78 10.85 -19.41 -6.16
C GLU A 78 11.60 -18.89 -4.91
N GLY A 79 11.04 -17.87 -4.25
CA GLY A 79 11.54 -17.33 -3.00
C GLY A 79 11.15 -18.23 -1.82
N GLU A 80 11.89 -18.11 -0.72
CA GLU A 80 11.58 -18.81 0.54
C GLU A 80 10.11 -18.63 0.91
N ALA A 81 9.41 -19.74 1.08
CA ALA A 81 8.02 -19.72 1.51
C ALA A 81 7.88 -18.92 2.80
N TYR A 82 6.94 -17.97 2.83
CA TYR A 82 6.60 -17.18 4.02
C TYR A 82 6.25 -18.04 5.24
N LEU A 83 5.92 -19.30 5.00
CA LEU A 83 5.72 -20.35 5.98
C LEU A 83 6.43 -21.62 5.49
N GLN A 84 7.55 -21.97 6.10
CA GLN A 84 8.15 -23.28 5.91
C GLN A 84 7.25 -24.32 6.57
N VAL A 85 6.71 -25.24 5.78
CA VAL A 85 5.78 -26.29 6.24
C VAL A 85 6.40 -27.12 7.36
N ASP A 86 7.71 -27.32 7.29
CA ASP A 86 8.48 -28.09 8.28
C ASP A 86 8.53 -27.38 9.64
N ASP A 87 8.70 -26.06 9.67
CA ASP A 87 8.69 -25.26 10.90
C ASP A 87 7.30 -25.22 11.55
N LEU A 88 6.25 -25.17 10.74
CA LEU A 88 4.87 -25.22 11.22
C LEU A 88 4.56 -26.60 11.84
N ALA A 89 4.97 -27.68 11.17
CA ALA A 89 4.78 -29.04 11.67
C ALA A 89 5.53 -29.27 12.99
N ALA A 90 6.78 -28.82 13.10
CA ALA A 90 7.57 -28.92 14.32
C ALA A 90 6.95 -28.12 15.48
N THR A 91 6.44 -26.92 15.21
CA THR A 91 5.79 -26.07 16.22
C THR A 91 4.48 -26.68 16.71
N LEU A 92 3.66 -27.21 15.80
CA LEU A 92 2.41 -27.91 16.15
C LEU A 92 2.67 -29.18 16.95
N GLN A 93 3.71 -29.94 16.60
CA GLN A 93 4.08 -31.15 17.33
C GLN A 93 4.51 -30.84 18.77
N ARG A 94 5.35 -29.81 18.97
CA ARG A 94 5.74 -29.36 20.33
C ARG A 94 4.54 -28.82 21.12
N ALA A 95 3.62 -28.11 20.46
CA ALA A 95 2.41 -27.61 21.10
C ALA A 95 1.50 -28.76 21.56
N LYS A 96 1.35 -29.82 20.75
CA LYS A 96 0.63 -31.05 21.10
C LYS A 96 1.27 -31.74 22.30
N GLU A 97 2.60 -31.94 22.28
CA GLU A 97 3.32 -32.58 23.39
C GLU A 97 3.15 -31.80 24.70
N LYS A 98 3.26 -30.47 24.65
CA LYS A 98 3.04 -29.60 25.81
C LYS A 98 1.58 -29.65 26.31
N ALA A 99 0.60 -29.66 25.41
CA ALA A 99 -0.80 -29.80 25.79
C ALA A 99 -1.10 -31.18 26.42
N THR A 100 -0.50 -32.25 25.90
CA THR A 100 -0.63 -33.61 26.47
C THR A 100 0.12 -33.78 27.78
N GLY A 101 1.23 -33.07 28.00
CA GLY A 101 1.99 -33.09 29.24
C GLY A 101 1.34 -32.28 30.38
N VAL A 102 0.49 -31.31 30.05
CA VAL A 102 -0.23 -30.46 31.01
C VAL A 102 -1.62 -31.00 31.35
N LEU A 103 -2.15 -31.97 30.61
CA LEU A 103 -3.42 -32.64 30.94
C LEU A 103 -3.27 -33.52 32.21
N PRO A 104 -3.84 -33.13 33.36
CA PRO A 104 -3.83 -33.95 34.56
C PRO A 104 -4.94 -34.99 34.42
N GLY A 105 -4.58 -36.23 34.07
CA GLY A 105 -5.59 -37.30 33.96
C GLY A 105 -5.18 -38.58 33.24
N ARG A 106 -3.90 -38.78 32.91
CA ARG A 106 -3.41 -40.06 32.34
C ARG A 106 -2.41 -40.77 33.25
N ARG A 107 -2.74 -40.84 34.53
CA ARG A 107 -2.33 -41.93 35.41
C ARG A 107 -3.60 -42.75 35.66
N ASP A 108 -3.46 -44.06 35.58
CA ASP A 108 -4.50 -45.10 35.72
C ASP A 108 -5.15 -45.54 34.41
N ARG A 109 -4.38 -46.30 33.61
CA ARG A 109 -4.64 -47.72 33.35
C ARG A 109 -3.43 -48.38 32.70
#